data_AF-A0A7L9AXX1-F1
#
_entry.id   AF-A0A7L9AXX1-F1
#
_cell.length_a   1.000
_cell.length_b   1.000
_cell.length_c   1.000
_cell.angle_alpha   90.00
_cell.angle_beta   90.00
_cell.angle_gamma   90.00
#
_symmetry.space_group_name_H-M   'P 1'
#
loop_
_entity.id
_entity.type
_entity.pdbx_description
1 polymer ?
#
loop_
_entity_poly.entity_id
_entity_poly.type
_entity_poly.pdbx_seq_one_letter_code
_entity_poly.pdbx_strand_id
1 'polypeptide(L)'
;NGGFTIVWLSLKTVFFPSIIAILVWFWQRIHMLERKPVLLEKMLLSLGIALCFLNAPLEYLTLQFDLPFMLLLGDIRQGVFYAMLFSFWLVFAGEHMLIQDTSAQSSLKQYWRHLSAVAMGCISLFIFDMCERGVQLRNPFYSIWVTDIGTNLALTFIILAGISTGVYFLFLCYMVYQVFVNISHK
;
A
#
# COMPACT_ATOMS: atom_id res chain seq x y z
N ASN A 1 -3.09 -23.78 15.75
CA ASN A 1 -3.43 -22.90 14.61
C ASN A 1 -3.00 -23.41 13.22
N GLY A 2 -2.68 -24.71 13.03
CA GLY A 2 -2.34 -25.24 11.71
C GLY A 2 -3.47 -25.14 10.67
N GLY A 3 -4.73 -25.32 11.11
CA GLY A 3 -5.90 -25.20 10.22
C GLY A 3 -6.07 -23.81 9.59
N PHE A 4 -5.82 -22.73 10.34
CA PHE A 4 -5.84 -21.37 9.80
C PHE A 4 -4.82 -21.19 8.68
N THR A 5 -3.60 -21.69 8.90
CA THR A 5 -2.50 -21.59 7.92
C THR A 5 -2.84 -22.32 6.62
N ILE A 6 -3.44 -23.51 6.72
CA ILE A 6 -3.89 -24.29 5.56
C ILE A 6 -4.93 -23.51 4.75
N VAL A 7 -5.97 -22.98 5.41
CA VAL A 7 -7.03 -22.20 4.75
C VAL A 7 -6.45 -20.95 4.10
N TRP A 8 -5.61 -20.22 4.83
CA TRP A 8 -5.00 -18.98 4.36
C TRP A 8 -4.07 -19.20 3.16
N LEU A 9 -3.25 -20.26 3.18
CA LEU A 9 -2.38 -20.61 2.06
C LEU A 9 -3.19 -21.08 0.84
N SER A 10 -4.28 -21.81 1.07
CA SER A 10 -5.18 -22.27 0.01
C SER A 10 -5.84 -21.07 -0.69
N LEU A 11 -6.31 -20.08 0.07
CA LEU A 11 -6.86 -18.84 -0.48
C LEU A 11 -5.82 -18.12 -1.34
N LYS A 12 -4.60 -17.90 -0.83
CA LYS A 12 -3.52 -17.26 -1.61
C LYS A 12 -3.24 -17.98 -2.92
N THR A 13 -3.21 -19.31 -2.89
CA THR A 13 -2.90 -20.15 -4.05
C THR A 13 -3.97 -20.08 -5.13
N VAL A 14 -5.25 -19.95 -4.75
CA VAL A 14 -6.36 -19.80 -5.69
C VAL A 14 -6.44 -18.38 -6.24
N PHE A 15 -6.30 -17.38 -5.38
CA PHE A 15 -6.45 -15.98 -5.79
C PHE A 15 -5.25 -15.47 -6.59
N PHE A 16 -4.02 -15.88 -6.28
CA PHE A 16 -2.83 -15.40 -6.98
C PHE A 16 -2.87 -15.56 -8.51
N PRO A 17 -3.08 -16.77 -9.08
CA PRO A 17 -3.16 -16.93 -10.53
C PRO A 17 -4.38 -16.22 -11.13
N SER A 18 -5.49 -16.15 -10.39
CA SER A 18 -6.70 -15.46 -10.82
C SER A 18 -6.46 -13.95 -10.98
N ILE A 19 -5.78 -13.32 -10.02
CA ILE A 19 -5.42 -11.89 -10.06
C ILE A 19 -4.43 -11.62 -11.20
N ILE A 20 -3.44 -12.50 -11.41
CA ILE A 20 -2.50 -12.38 -12.55
C ILE A 20 -3.26 -12.42 -13.88
N ALA A 21 -4.18 -13.37 -14.05
CA ALA A 21 -4.97 -13.50 -15.27
C ALA A 21 -5.79 -12.21 -15.55
N ILE A 22 -6.42 -11.66 -14.52
CA ILE A 22 -7.18 -10.41 -14.61
C ILE A 22 -6.26 -9.23 -14.97
N LEU A 23 -5.06 -9.14 -14.39
CA LEU A 23 -4.11 -8.06 -14.70
C LEU A 23 -3.58 -8.13 -16.13
N VAL A 24 -3.22 -9.33 -16.59
CA VAL A 24 -2.78 -9.54 -17.97
C VAL A 24 -3.90 -9.17 -18.94
N TRP A 25 -5.13 -9.62 -18.67
CA TRP A 25 -6.30 -9.26 -19.46
C TRP A 25 -6.55 -7.73 -19.45
N PHE A 26 -6.50 -7.10 -18.29
CA PHE A 26 -6.69 -5.65 -18.14
C PHE A 26 -5.65 -4.86 -18.93
N TRP A 27 -4.38 -5.25 -18.84
CA TRP A 27 -3.28 -4.62 -19.56
C TRP A 27 -3.40 -4.78 -21.08
N GLN A 28 -3.75 -5.99 -21.54
CA GLN A 28 -4.03 -6.26 -22.96
C GLN A 28 -5.18 -5.39 -23.46
N ARG A 29 -6.26 -5.28 -22.69
CA ARG A 29 -7.41 -4.45 -23.06
C ARG A 29 -7.01 -2.99 -23.20
N ILE A 30 -6.20 -2.43 -22.29
CA ILE A 30 -5.69 -1.06 -22.40
C ILE A 30 -4.86 -0.87 -23.68
N HIS A 31 -4.00 -1.83 -24.04
CA HIS A 31 -3.15 -1.73 -25.24
C HIS A 31 -3.92 -1.80 -26.56
N MET A 32 -5.14 -2.35 -26.55
CA MET A 32 -6.00 -2.37 -27.73
C MET A 32 -6.64 -1.00 -28.02
N LEU A 33 -6.63 -0.05 -27.07
CA LEU A 33 -7.08 1.32 -27.33
C LEU A 33 -5.96 2.13 -27.97
N GLU A 34 -6.28 2.90 -29.02
CA GLU A 34 -5.32 3.78 -29.74
C GLU A 34 -4.85 5.00 -28.92
N ARG A 35 -5.24 5.11 -27.64
CA ARG A 35 -4.90 6.23 -26.75
C ARG A 35 -3.80 5.82 -25.75
N LYS A 36 -3.05 6.81 -25.27
CA LYS A 36 -2.10 6.58 -24.16
C LYS A 36 -2.86 6.22 -22.86
N PRO A 37 -2.33 5.30 -22.03
CA PRO A 37 -3.00 4.90 -20.79
C PRO A 37 -3.16 6.09 -19.83
N VAL A 38 -4.35 6.22 -19.27
CA VAL A 38 -4.70 7.28 -18.32
C VAL A 38 -4.00 7.04 -16.99
N LEU A 39 -3.79 8.09 -16.20
CA LEU A 39 -3.14 7.97 -14.88
C LEU A 39 -3.83 6.96 -13.97
N LEU A 40 -5.17 6.96 -13.91
CA LEU A 40 -5.95 6.01 -13.12
C LEU A 40 -5.73 4.55 -13.56
N GLU A 41 -5.66 4.29 -14.86
CA GLU A 41 -5.39 2.94 -15.39
C GLU A 41 -4.01 2.44 -14.94
N LYS A 42 -3.00 3.32 -14.95
CA LYS A 42 -1.64 3.00 -14.47
C LYS A 42 -1.60 2.74 -12.96
N MET A 43 -2.33 3.55 -12.17
CA MET A 43 -2.41 3.37 -10.72
C MET A 43 -3.19 2.11 -10.32
N LEU A 44 -4.21 1.74 -11.10
CA LEU A 44 -4.97 0.51 -10.88
C LEU A 44 -4.14 -0.73 -11.23
N LEU A 45 -3.34 -0.65 -12.30
CA LEU A 45 -2.37 -1.70 -12.63
C LEU A 45 -1.33 -1.88 -11.50
N SER A 46 -0.75 -0.78 -11.00
CA SER A 46 0.25 -0.85 -9.93
C SER A 46 -0.33 -1.37 -8.61
N LEU A 47 -1.57 -1.00 -8.27
CA LEU A 47 -2.31 -1.58 -7.14
C LEU A 47 -2.53 -3.09 -7.32
N GLY A 48 -2.90 -3.52 -8.53
CA GLY A 48 -3.05 -4.94 -8.84
C GLY A 48 -1.73 -5.73 -8.73
N ILE A 49 -0.62 -5.14 -9.18
CA ILE A 49 0.72 -5.74 -9.02
C ILE A 49 1.08 -5.85 -7.53
N ALA A 50 0.79 -4.82 -6.72
CA ALA A 50 1.00 -4.88 -5.27
C ALA A 50 0.12 -5.96 -4.61
N LEU A 51 -1.12 -6.13 -5.07
CA LEU A 51 -2.02 -7.18 -4.60
C LEU A 51 -1.53 -8.59 -5.01
N CYS A 52 -0.95 -8.75 -6.21
CA CYS A 52 -0.25 -9.98 -6.60
C CYS A 52 0.94 -10.25 -5.68
N PHE A 53 1.76 -9.22 -5.43
CA PHE A 53 2.91 -9.34 -4.54
C PHE A 53 2.48 -9.73 -3.12
N LEU A 54 1.34 -9.24 -2.62
CA LEU A 54 0.78 -9.63 -1.31
C LEU A 54 0.24 -11.07 -1.27
N ASN A 55 -0.33 -11.56 -2.37
CA ASN A 55 -0.93 -12.90 -2.46
C ASN A 55 0.01 -14.00 -2.97
N ALA A 56 1.23 -13.65 -3.43
CA ALA A 56 2.22 -14.63 -3.83
C ALA A 56 2.42 -15.69 -2.71
N PRO A 57 2.25 -16.99 -2.98
CA PRO A 57 2.23 -18.01 -1.93
C PRO A 57 3.67 -18.42 -1.54
N LEU A 58 4.48 -17.45 -1.10
CA LEU A 58 5.87 -17.62 -0.67
C LEU A 58 5.97 -18.49 0.60
N GLU A 59 4.89 -18.58 1.36
CA GLU A 59 4.79 -19.36 2.60
C GLU A 59 4.82 -20.88 2.35
N TYR A 60 4.70 -21.34 1.10
CA TYR A 60 5.05 -22.73 0.79
C TYR A 60 6.52 -23.04 1.06
N LEU A 61 7.42 -22.06 0.91
CA LEU A 61 8.84 -22.24 1.17
C LEU A 61 9.10 -22.55 2.64
N THR A 62 8.26 -22.04 3.56
CA THR A 62 8.41 -22.31 5.00
C THR A 62 8.02 -23.73 5.40
N LEU A 63 7.39 -24.51 4.50
CA LEU A 63 7.16 -25.94 4.73
C LEU A 63 8.42 -26.78 4.50
N GLN A 64 9.36 -26.27 3.71
CA GLN A 64 10.60 -26.97 3.34
C GLN A 64 11.83 -26.38 4.04
N PHE A 65 11.81 -25.09 4.35
CA PHE A 65 12.93 -24.36 4.91
C PHE A 65 12.51 -23.52 6.12
N ASP A 66 13.33 -23.48 7.16
CA ASP A 66 13.13 -22.56 8.28
C ASP A 66 13.56 -21.14 7.87
N LEU A 67 12.59 -20.28 7.56
CA LEU A 67 12.82 -18.90 7.13
C LEU A 67 12.38 -17.91 8.23
N PRO A 68 13.29 -17.46 9.11
CA PRO A 68 12.94 -16.58 10.23
C PRO A 68 12.46 -15.18 9.79
N PHE A 69 12.80 -14.74 8.57
CA PHE A 69 12.40 -13.44 8.02
C PHE A 69 10.97 -13.39 7.46
N MET A 70 10.22 -14.51 7.51
CA MET A 70 8.92 -14.58 6.85
C MET A 70 7.89 -13.59 7.41
N LEU A 71 7.94 -13.32 8.72
CA LEU A 71 7.08 -12.34 9.39
C LEU A 71 7.37 -10.93 8.86
N LEU A 72 8.64 -10.51 8.88
CA LEU A 72 9.08 -9.20 8.37
C LEU A 72 8.72 -9.04 6.88
N LEU A 73 8.94 -10.08 6.07
CA LEU A 73 8.56 -10.07 4.66
C LEU A 73 7.03 -9.90 4.48
N GLY A 74 6.23 -10.53 5.34
CA GLY A 74 4.79 -10.37 5.38
C GLY A 74 4.37 -8.92 5.63
N ASP A 75 4.96 -8.26 6.63
CA ASP A 75 4.66 -6.86 6.95
C ASP A 75 5.07 -5.92 5.83
N ILE A 76 6.25 -6.13 5.23
CA ILE A 76 6.73 -5.32 4.10
C ILE A 76 5.75 -5.43 2.92
N ARG A 77 5.28 -6.64 2.60
CA ARG A 77 4.31 -6.88 1.52
C ARG A 77 2.99 -6.16 1.79
N GLN A 78 2.50 -6.22 3.03
CA GLN A 78 1.29 -5.51 3.45
C GLN A 78 1.49 -3.99 3.39
N GLY A 79 2.61 -3.49 3.89
CA GLY A 79 2.98 -2.08 3.84
C GLY A 79 3.02 -1.52 2.42
N VAL A 80 3.64 -2.25 1.47
CA VAL A 80 3.63 -1.89 0.04
C VAL A 80 2.21 -1.84 -0.51
N PHE A 81 1.37 -2.83 -0.20
CA PHE A 81 -0.02 -2.83 -0.64
C PHE A 81 -0.81 -1.63 -0.09
N TYR A 82 -0.69 -1.33 1.21
CA TYR A 82 -1.37 -0.18 1.81
C TYR A 82 -0.88 1.16 1.27
N ALA A 83 0.44 1.32 1.07
CA ALA A 83 0.99 2.51 0.45
C ALA A 83 0.41 2.75 -0.96
N MET A 84 0.33 1.70 -1.77
CA MET A 84 -0.28 1.78 -3.11
C MET A 84 -1.78 2.04 -3.07
N LEU A 85 -2.51 1.43 -2.12
CA LEU A 85 -3.95 1.62 -1.96
C LEU A 85 -4.29 3.06 -1.55
N PHE A 86 -3.61 3.62 -0.56
CA PHE A 86 -3.82 5.00 -0.12
C PHE A 86 -3.43 6.00 -1.21
N SER A 87 -2.34 5.73 -1.92
CA SER A 87 -1.95 6.53 -3.08
C SER A 87 -3.02 6.49 -4.18
N PHE A 88 -3.59 5.31 -4.44
CA PHE A 88 -4.67 5.13 -5.41
C PHE A 88 -5.92 5.92 -5.01
N TRP A 89 -6.40 5.82 -3.77
CA TRP A 89 -7.59 6.56 -3.32
C TRP A 89 -7.43 8.08 -3.44
N LEU A 90 -6.25 8.60 -3.12
CA LEU A 90 -5.99 10.03 -3.24
C LEU A 90 -6.02 10.48 -4.70
N VAL A 91 -5.31 9.77 -5.59
CA VAL A 91 -5.30 10.10 -7.02
C VAL A 91 -6.68 9.89 -7.64
N PHE A 92 -7.42 8.87 -7.23
CA PHE A 92 -8.78 8.61 -7.68
C PHE A 92 -9.73 9.76 -7.34
N ALA A 93 -9.79 10.17 -6.07
CA ALA A 93 -10.61 11.30 -5.65
C ALA A 93 -10.18 12.60 -6.36
N GLY A 94 -8.88 12.79 -6.56
CA GLY A 94 -8.33 14.00 -7.19
C GLY A 94 -8.64 14.10 -8.69
N GLU A 95 -8.51 13.01 -9.44
CA GLU A 95 -8.82 13.00 -10.87
C GLU A 95 -10.31 13.24 -11.11
N HIS A 96 -11.19 12.70 -10.25
CA HIS A 96 -12.63 12.95 -10.33
C HIS A 96 -13.01 14.42 -10.11
N MET A 97 -12.20 15.18 -9.36
CA MET A 97 -12.36 16.64 -9.23
C MET A 97 -11.84 17.38 -10.48
N LEU A 98 -10.63 17.07 -10.95
CA LEU A 98 -10.00 17.75 -12.09
C LEU A 98 -10.74 17.55 -13.41
N ILE A 99 -11.46 16.43 -13.59
CA ILE A 99 -12.31 16.21 -14.78
C ILE A 99 -13.42 17.28 -14.89
N GLN A 100 -13.80 17.95 -13.80
CA GLN A 100 -14.79 19.04 -13.84
C GLN A 100 -14.17 20.40 -14.16
N ASP A 101 -12.91 20.62 -13.77
CA ASP A 101 -12.16 21.85 -14.07
C ASP A 101 -11.33 21.67 -15.35
N THR A 102 -11.96 21.99 -16.48
CA THR A 102 -11.40 21.92 -17.84
C THR A 102 -9.95 22.45 -17.90
N SER A 103 -9.00 21.60 -18.33
CA SER A 103 -7.68 21.91 -18.95
C SER A 103 -6.34 21.61 -18.24
N ALA A 104 -6.28 20.92 -17.09
CA ALA A 104 -4.98 20.49 -16.53
C ALA A 104 -4.59 19.07 -16.96
N GLN A 105 -3.41 18.90 -17.58
CA GLN A 105 -2.83 17.57 -17.84
C GLN A 105 -2.62 16.81 -16.52
N SER A 106 -3.23 15.62 -16.41
CA SER A 106 -3.09 14.73 -15.25
C SER A 106 -1.66 14.19 -15.11
N SER A 107 -0.86 14.89 -14.31
CA SER A 107 0.51 14.49 -13.99
C SER A 107 0.63 14.18 -12.51
N LEU A 108 1.26 13.06 -12.19
CA LEU A 108 1.59 12.67 -10.80
C LEU A 108 2.32 13.77 -10.03
N LYS A 109 3.03 14.66 -10.73
CA LYS A 109 3.71 15.81 -10.11
C LYS A 109 2.77 16.73 -9.36
N GLN A 110 1.52 16.88 -9.79
CA GLN A 110 0.54 17.73 -9.12
C GLN A 110 0.12 17.16 -7.76
N TYR A 111 0.09 15.83 -7.63
CA TYR A 111 -0.25 15.12 -6.40
C TYR A 111 0.94 14.83 -5.49
N TRP A 112 2.17 15.16 -5.92
CA TRP A 112 3.41 14.76 -5.21
C TRP A 112 3.46 15.23 -3.76
N ARG A 113 2.96 16.44 -3.46
CA ARG A 113 2.92 16.97 -2.08
C ARG A 113 2.02 16.16 -1.15
N HIS A 114 0.95 15.59 -1.68
CA HIS A 114 0.03 14.76 -0.90
C HIS A 114 0.54 13.32 -0.81
N LEU A 115 1.10 12.83 -1.92
CA LEU A 115 1.74 11.52 -1.97
C LEU A 115 2.96 11.44 -1.04
N SER A 116 3.70 12.54 -0.85
CA SER A 116 4.83 12.59 0.08
C SER A 116 4.41 12.39 1.53
N ALA A 117 3.21 12.82 1.93
CA ALA A 117 2.71 12.52 3.28
C ALA A 117 2.53 11.01 3.43
N VAL A 118 1.79 10.35 2.53
CA VAL A 118 1.62 8.88 2.56
C VAL A 118 2.97 8.17 2.58
N ALA A 119 3.90 8.57 1.71
CA ALA A 119 5.24 8.00 1.64
C ALA A 119 6.01 8.17 2.97
N MET A 120 5.98 9.35 3.58
CA MET A 120 6.63 9.60 4.88
C MET A 120 6.07 8.72 5.98
N GLY A 121 4.74 8.54 6.05
CA GLY A 121 4.10 7.65 7.01
C GLY A 121 4.52 6.19 6.82
N CYS A 122 4.48 5.69 5.58
CA CYS A 122 4.88 4.33 5.25
C CYS A 122 6.38 4.07 5.51
N ILE A 123 7.25 5.03 5.17
CA ILE A 123 8.69 4.93 5.45
C ILE A 123 8.95 4.90 6.97
N SER A 124 8.22 5.70 7.74
CA SER A 124 8.36 5.72 9.21
C SER A 124 7.99 4.36 9.83
N LEU A 125 6.85 3.78 9.41
CA LEU A 125 6.45 2.44 9.87
C LEU A 125 7.41 1.34 9.39
N PHE A 126 7.90 1.45 8.15
CA PHE A 126 8.89 0.53 7.63
C PHE A 126 10.18 0.54 8.45
N ILE A 127 10.69 1.73 8.82
CA ILE A 127 11.87 1.84 9.68
C ILE A 127 11.58 1.24 11.06
N PHE A 128 10.41 1.50 11.63
CA PHE A 128 9.98 0.89 12.89
C PHE A 128 10.00 -0.65 12.83
N ASP A 129 9.36 -1.24 11.81
CA ASP A 129 9.34 -2.71 11.62
C ASP A 129 10.75 -3.29 11.41
N MET A 130 11.62 -2.57 10.69
CA MET A 130 13.02 -2.98 10.51
C MET A 130 13.81 -2.92 11.83
N CYS A 131 13.54 -1.93 12.69
CA CYS A 131 14.19 -1.82 13.99
C CYS A 131 13.68 -2.87 14.99
N GLU A 132 12.39 -3.20 14.98
CA GLU A 132 11.81 -4.20 15.88
C GLU A 132 12.01 -5.63 15.34
N ARG A 133 11.31 -5.96 14.25
CA ARG A 133 11.30 -7.31 13.68
C ARG A 133 12.57 -7.66 12.92
N GLY A 134 13.25 -6.67 12.33
CA GLY A 134 14.53 -6.89 11.65
C GLY A 134 15.64 -7.30 12.62
N VAL A 135 15.71 -6.70 13.82
CA VAL A 135 16.69 -7.08 14.84
C VAL A 135 16.34 -8.41 15.50
N GLN A 136 15.04 -8.73 15.60
CA GLN A 136 14.56 -10.02 16.09
C GLN A 136 15.06 -11.22 15.28
N LEU A 137 15.46 -11.03 14.01
CA LEU A 137 16.07 -12.08 13.19
C LEU A 137 17.42 -12.54 13.74
N ARG A 138 18.16 -11.66 14.42
CA ARG A 138 19.45 -12.00 15.04
C ARG A 138 19.29 -12.33 16.52
N ASN A 139 18.37 -11.68 17.21
CA ASN A 139 18.09 -11.93 18.62
C ASN A 139 16.56 -12.01 18.85
N PRO A 140 15.99 -13.21 18.97
CA PRO A 140 14.54 -13.38 19.12
C PRO A 140 13.98 -12.81 20.44
N PHE A 141 14.83 -12.52 21.42
CA PHE A 141 14.44 -11.88 22.69
C PHE A 141 14.59 -10.36 22.66
N TYR A 142 15.01 -9.79 21.51
CA TYR A 142 15.08 -8.34 21.35
C TYR A 142 13.68 -7.72 21.34
N SER A 143 13.53 -6.65 22.12
CA SER A 143 12.37 -5.80 22.10
C SER A 143 12.85 -4.35 22.21
N ILE A 144 12.44 -3.53 21.25
CA ILE A 144 12.79 -2.10 21.19
C ILE A 144 12.31 -1.33 22.43
N TRP A 145 11.27 -1.86 23.08
CA TRP A 145 10.59 -1.29 24.24
C TRP A 145 11.34 -1.45 25.57
N VAL A 146 12.40 -2.26 25.60
CA VAL A 146 13.15 -2.55 26.84
C VAL A 146 14.15 -1.44 27.18
N THR A 147 14.65 -0.72 26.17
CA THR A 147 15.63 0.35 26.35
C THR A 147 14.98 1.72 26.19
N ASP A 148 15.29 2.69 27.06
CA ASP A 148 14.72 4.04 26.98
C ASP A 148 14.97 4.72 25.63
N ILE A 149 16.17 4.57 25.07
CA ILE A 149 16.54 5.11 23.75
C ILE A 149 15.70 4.45 22.64
N GLY A 150 15.56 3.12 22.68
CA GLY A 150 14.76 2.36 21.72
C GLY A 150 13.28 2.77 21.76
N THR A 151 12.70 2.84 22.96
CA THR A 151 11.31 3.25 23.17
C THR A 151 11.04 4.66 22.65
N ASN A 152 11.91 5.62 22.95
CA ASN A 152 11.76 6.99 22.45
C ASN A 152 11.81 7.06 20.91
N LEU A 153 12.70 6.27 20.29
CA LEU A 153 12.83 6.19 18.84
C LEU A 153 11.64 5.50 18.18
N ALA A 154 11.16 4.39 18.75
CA ALA A 154 9.95 3.69 18.33
C ALA A 154 8.71 4.62 18.38
N LEU A 155 8.50 5.27 19.52
CA LEU A 155 7.39 6.21 19.69
C LEU A 155 7.49 7.37 18.69
N THR A 156 8.69 7.88 18.41
CA THR A 156 8.89 8.94 17.40
C THR A 156 8.38 8.51 16.02
N PHE A 157 8.73 7.31 15.55
CA PHE A 157 8.26 6.81 14.26
C PHE A 157 6.75 6.55 14.23
N ILE A 158 6.19 6.00 15.30
CA ILE A 158 4.74 5.76 15.41
C ILE A 158 3.97 7.09 15.41
N ILE A 159 4.43 8.09 16.17
CA ILE A 159 3.82 9.42 16.22
C ILE A 159 3.91 10.09 14.85
N LEU A 160 5.07 10.04 14.18
CA LEU A 160 5.27 10.60 12.85
C LEU A 160 4.31 9.96 11.83
N ALA A 161 4.18 8.63 11.86
CA ALA A 161 3.22 7.90 11.02
C ALA A 161 1.77 8.27 11.34
N GLY A 162 1.43 8.44 12.63
CA GLY A 162 0.11 8.86 13.08
C GLY A 162 -0.27 10.25 12.60
N ILE A 163 0.62 11.24 12.76
CA ILE A 163 0.41 12.60 12.25
C ILE A 163 0.23 12.58 10.73
N SER A 164 1.09 11.84 10.03
CA SER A 164 1.01 11.72 8.57
C SER A 164 -0.31 11.09 8.10
N THR A 165 -0.79 10.06 8.80
CA THR A 165 -2.07 9.42 8.53
C THR A 165 -3.24 10.36 8.82
N GLY A 166 -3.16 11.15 9.89
CA GLY A 166 -4.15 12.18 10.22
C GLY A 166 -4.26 13.26 9.13
N VAL A 167 -3.13 13.78 8.67
CA VAL A 167 -3.07 14.76 7.56
C VAL A 167 -3.65 14.16 6.28
N TYR A 168 -3.28 12.92 5.95
CA TYR A 168 -3.84 12.19 4.81
C TYR A 168 -5.36 12.06 4.90
N PHE A 169 -5.88 11.64 6.05
CA PHE A 169 -7.31 11.42 6.25
C PHE A 169 -8.12 12.71 6.14
N LEU A 170 -7.67 13.80 6.79
CA LEU A 170 -8.31 15.11 6.68
C LEU A 170 -8.37 15.59 5.22
N PHE A 171 -7.28 15.41 4.48
CA PHE A 171 -7.21 15.76 3.07
C PHE A 171 -8.17 14.92 2.22
N LEU A 172 -8.22 13.60 2.45
CA LEU A 172 -9.13 12.71 1.74
C LEU A 172 -10.60 13.10 2.00
N CYS A 173 -10.96 13.37 3.26
CA CYS A 173 -12.29 13.85 3.62
C CYS A 173 -12.64 15.16 2.92
N TYR A 174 -11.71 16.12 2.87
CA TYR A 174 -11.89 17.38 2.15
C TYR A 174 -12.15 17.16 0.66
N MET A 175 -11.34 16.34 -0.02
CA MET A 175 -11.54 16.07 -1.44
C MET A 175 -12.87 15.35 -1.71
N VAL A 176 -13.21 14.35 -0.90
CA VAL A 176 -14.49 13.65 -1.00
C VAL A 176 -15.66 14.62 -0.82
N TYR A 177 -15.59 15.51 0.17
CA TYR A 177 -16.60 16.55 0.37
C TYR A 177 -16.73 17.47 -0.85
N GLN A 178 -15.62 17.94 -1.42
CA GLN A 178 -15.67 18.77 -2.62
C GLN A 178 -16.25 18.05 -3.83
N VAL A 179 -15.92 16.76 -4.03
CA VAL A 179 -16.54 15.93 -5.07
C VAL A 179 -18.06 15.87 -4.89
N PHE A 180 -18.55 15.65 -3.67
CA PHE A 180 -19.98 15.62 -3.39
C PHE A 180 -20.67 16.96 -3.65
N VAL A 181 -20.05 18.07 -3.23
CA VAL A 181 -20.57 19.42 -3.47
C VAL A 181 -20.67 19.69 -4.97
N ASN A 182 -19.63 19.38 -5.75
CA ASN A 182 -19.65 19.61 -7.19
C ASN A 182 -20.66 18.73 -7.93
N ILE A 183 -20.91 17.49 -7.47
CA ILE A 183 -21.97 16.64 -8.02
C ILE A 183 -23.35 17.25 -7.69
N SER A 184 -23.54 17.79 -6.49
CA SER A 184 -24.81 18.42 -6.09
C SER A 184 -25.12 19.72 -6.83
N HIS A 185 -24.10 20.42 -7.34
CA HIS A 185 -24.26 21.64 -8.14
C HIS A 185 -24.54 21.37 -9.62
N LYS A 186 -24.44 20.11 -10.08
CA LYS A 186 -24.80 19.66 -11.44
C LYS A 186 -26.22 19.08 -11.45
#